data_AF-A0A958T5I4-F1
#
_entry.id   AF-A0A958T5I4-F1
#
_cell.length_a   1.000
_cell.length_b   1.000
_cell.length_c   1.000
_cell.angle_alpha   90.00
_cell.angle_beta   90.00
_cell.angle_gamma   90.00
#
_symmetry.space_group_name_H-M   'P 1'
#
loop_
_entity.id
_entity.type
_entity.pdbx_description
1 polymer ?
#
loop_
_entity_poly.entity_id
_entity_poly.type
_entity_poly.pdbx_seq_one_letter_code
_entity_poly.pdbx_strand_id
1 'polypeptide(L)'
;TEHMFFEVDRIKAMREMILADTVKGRKQALAKLLPMQRSDFEGIFEAMEGLPVTIRLLDPPLHEFVPHQLATLRELADEMHVSLESVKIKVADLEEFNPMLGHRGCRLGNTYPEITEMQTRAIIEAALNLKQRGIITKPEIMIPLVGTFEEFVAQENVIRETAELIFKERKDSVEYMVGTMIEIPRAA
;
A
#
# COMPACT_ATOMS: atom_id res chain seq x y z
N THR A 1 2.56 7.42 -1.15
CA THR A 1 2.66 6.57 0.08
C THR A 1 3.95 5.77 0.15
N GLU A 2 4.60 5.47 -0.97
CA GLU A 2 5.92 4.84 -1.13
C GLU A 2 7.00 5.36 -0.15
N HIS A 3 7.10 6.68 0.03
CA HIS A 3 8.06 7.29 0.96
C HIS A 3 7.86 6.86 2.42
N MET A 4 6.63 6.46 2.78
CA MET A 4 6.28 5.99 4.13
C MET A 4 6.72 4.54 4.36
N PHE A 5 7.38 3.88 3.41
CA PHE A 5 7.85 2.49 3.55
C PHE A 5 9.38 2.35 3.56
N PHE A 6 10.13 3.41 3.24
CA PHE A 6 11.60 3.33 3.14
C PHE A 6 12.34 3.47 4.48
N GLU A 7 11.65 3.80 5.58
CA GLU A 7 12.23 3.79 6.92
C GLU A 7 12.67 2.37 7.34
N VAL A 8 13.73 2.27 8.15
CA VAL A 8 14.43 1.01 8.46
C VAL A 8 13.51 -0.10 9.01
N ASP A 9 12.55 0.24 9.87
CA ASP A 9 11.63 -0.76 10.44
C ASP A 9 10.52 -1.15 9.45
N ARG A 10 10.16 -0.23 8.55
CA ARG A 10 9.07 -0.40 7.58
C ARG A 10 9.52 -1.20 6.37
N ILE A 11 10.76 -0.96 5.92
CA ILE A 11 11.34 -1.68 4.80
C ILE A 11 11.47 -3.17 5.11
N LYS A 12 11.71 -3.53 6.38
CA LYS A 12 11.72 -4.94 6.82
C LYS A 12 10.35 -5.59 6.64
N ALA A 13 9.28 -4.98 7.13
CA ALA A 13 7.93 -5.51 6.96
C ALA A 13 7.49 -5.54 5.48
N MET A 14 7.93 -4.58 4.66
CA MET A 14 7.71 -4.62 3.21
C MET A 14 8.43 -5.79 2.54
N ARG A 15 9.71 -6.02 2.88
CA ARG A 15 10.47 -7.18 2.37
C ARG A 15 9.87 -8.50 2.81
N GLU A 16 9.35 -8.56 4.05
CA GLU A 16 8.62 -9.73 4.52
C GLU A 16 7.38 -10.04 3.68
N MET A 17 6.63 -9.00 3.31
CA MET A 17 5.47 -9.13 2.42
C MET A 17 5.91 -9.65 1.05
N ILE A 18 6.96 -9.06 0.47
CA ILE A 18 7.48 -9.46 -0.84
C ILE A 18 7.92 -10.92 -0.85
N LEU A 19 8.62 -11.36 0.19
CA LEU A 19 9.17 -12.71 0.27
C LEU A 19 8.15 -13.77 0.72
N ALA A 20 6.96 -13.40 1.20
CA ALA A 20 5.93 -14.35 1.57
C ALA A 20 5.32 -15.09 0.36
N ASP A 21 5.18 -16.41 0.47
CA ASP A 21 4.60 -17.26 -0.60
C ASP A 21 3.07 -17.39 -0.53
N THR A 22 2.47 -16.97 0.58
CA THR A 22 1.03 -17.11 0.81
C THR A 22 0.38 -15.75 1.09
N VAL A 23 -0.89 -15.61 0.71
CA VAL A 23 -1.72 -14.45 1.07
C VAL A 23 -1.73 -14.23 2.58
N LYS A 24 -1.79 -15.32 3.36
CA LYS A 24 -1.74 -15.25 4.83
C LYS A 24 -0.43 -14.63 5.33
N GLY A 25 0.72 -15.06 4.80
CA GLY A 25 2.01 -14.49 5.14
C GLY A 25 2.11 -13.01 4.76
N ARG A 26 1.62 -12.63 3.57
CA ARG A 26 1.56 -11.24 3.13
C ARG A 26 0.71 -10.38 4.05
N LYS A 27 -0.50 -10.84 4.43
CA LYS A 27 -1.37 -10.14 5.39
C LYS A 27 -0.73 -9.98 6.77
N GLN A 28 0.04 -10.96 7.24
CA GLN A 28 0.78 -10.85 8.51
C GLN A 28 1.88 -9.77 8.45
N ALA A 29 2.63 -9.72 7.35
CA ALA A 29 3.65 -8.68 7.14
C ALA A 29 3.00 -7.28 7.02
N LEU A 30 1.93 -7.17 6.25
CA LEU A 30 1.16 -5.93 6.08
C LEU A 30 0.53 -5.44 7.40
N ALA A 31 0.14 -6.34 8.30
CA ALA A 31 -0.38 -5.97 9.62
C ALA A 31 0.67 -5.25 10.49
N LYS A 32 1.97 -5.49 10.26
CA LYS A 32 3.05 -4.74 10.93
C LYS A 32 3.16 -3.31 10.41
N LEU A 33 2.87 -3.10 9.11
CA LEU A 33 2.89 -1.79 8.45
C LEU A 33 1.68 -0.93 8.79
N LEU A 34 0.52 -1.56 9.00
CA LEU A 34 -0.74 -0.87 9.30
C LEU A 34 -0.64 0.21 10.40
N PRO A 35 -0.17 -0.09 11.62
CA PRO A 35 -0.10 0.93 12.68
C PRO A 35 0.86 2.07 12.35
N MET A 36 1.93 1.80 11.61
CA MET A 36 2.93 2.79 11.21
C MET A 36 2.34 3.76 10.18
N GLN A 37 1.70 3.24 9.12
CA GLN A 37 1.02 4.07 8.14
C GLN A 37 -0.14 4.86 8.76
N ARG A 38 -0.94 4.23 9.62
CA ARG A 38 -2.06 4.90 10.28
C ARG A 38 -1.58 6.09 11.09
N SER A 39 -0.49 5.94 11.86
CA SER A 39 0.10 7.04 12.63
C SER A 39 0.55 8.21 11.74
N ASP A 40 1.15 7.92 10.59
CA ASP A 40 1.57 8.98 9.66
C ASP A 40 0.37 9.72 9.06
N PHE A 41 -0.68 8.98 8.69
CA PHE A 41 -1.91 9.59 8.17
C PHE A 41 -2.61 10.43 9.23
N GLU A 42 -2.61 9.99 10.50
CA GLU A 42 -3.09 10.83 11.60
C GLU A 42 -2.31 12.14 11.69
N GLY A 43 -0.98 12.10 11.60
CA GLY A 43 -0.16 13.31 11.59
C GLY A 43 -0.44 14.23 10.39
N ILE A 44 -0.58 13.67 9.20
CA ILE A 44 -0.88 14.43 7.96
C ILE A 44 -2.26 15.07 8.03
N PHE A 45 -3.27 14.31 8.43
CA PHE A 45 -4.65 14.81 8.51
C PHE A 45 -4.81 15.85 9.63
N GLU A 46 -4.13 15.68 10.77
CA GLU A 46 -4.13 16.66 11.85
C GLU A 46 -3.49 17.99 11.41
N ALA A 47 -2.40 17.93 10.63
CA ALA A 47 -1.78 19.13 10.05
C ALA A 47 -2.65 19.81 8.97
N MET A 48 -3.58 19.07 8.35
CA MET A 48 -4.42 19.52 7.23
C MET A 48 -5.89 19.67 7.62
N GLU A 49 -6.18 19.96 8.88
CA GLU A 49 -7.55 20.03 9.39
C GLU A 49 -8.46 20.89 8.51
N GLY A 50 -9.60 20.31 8.11
CA GLY A 50 -10.62 20.97 7.27
C GLY A 50 -10.31 21.01 5.76
N LEU A 51 -9.10 20.65 5.34
CA LEU A 51 -8.66 20.64 3.94
C LEU A 51 -8.72 19.23 3.33
N PRO A 52 -8.96 19.10 2.01
CA PRO A 52 -8.86 17.82 1.31
C PRO A 52 -7.41 17.33 1.28
N VAL A 53 -7.22 16.02 1.49
CA VAL A 53 -5.91 15.37 1.41
C VAL A 53 -6.02 14.18 0.48
N THR A 54 -5.41 14.31 -0.71
CA THR A 54 -5.36 13.26 -1.72
C THR A 54 -4.17 12.34 -1.50
N ILE A 55 -4.45 11.07 -1.26
CA ILE A 55 -3.48 10.03 -0.94
C ILE A 55 -3.37 9.07 -2.11
N ARG A 56 -2.22 9.08 -2.78
CA ARG A 56 -1.89 8.11 -3.82
C ARG A 56 -1.50 6.77 -3.19
N LEU A 57 -2.16 5.70 -3.64
CA LEU A 57 -1.80 4.32 -3.27
C LEU A 57 -0.39 3.95 -3.74
N LEU A 58 0.10 2.78 -3.32
CA LEU A 58 1.45 2.32 -3.66
C LEU A 58 1.65 2.29 -5.18
N ASP A 59 2.65 3.05 -5.64
CA ASP A 59 2.99 3.21 -7.05
C ASP A 59 4.21 2.38 -7.48
N PRO A 60 5.37 2.39 -6.79
CA PRO A 60 6.58 1.75 -7.31
C PRO A 60 6.47 0.22 -7.37
N PRO A 61 7.21 -0.42 -8.30
CA PRO A 61 7.32 -1.86 -8.38
C PRO A 61 8.04 -2.44 -7.15
N LEU A 62 7.76 -3.71 -6.84
CA LEU A 62 8.28 -4.35 -5.62
C LEU A 62 9.81 -4.49 -5.61
N HIS A 63 10.47 -4.52 -6.77
CA HIS A 63 11.93 -4.63 -6.83
C HIS A 63 12.65 -3.43 -6.19
N GLU A 64 12.02 -2.26 -6.10
CA GLU A 64 12.61 -1.08 -5.46
C GLU A 64 12.79 -1.26 -3.93
N PHE A 65 12.09 -2.21 -3.31
CA PHE A 65 12.15 -2.46 -1.86
C PHE A 65 13.12 -3.59 -1.47
N VAL A 66 13.59 -4.37 -2.43
CA VAL A 66 14.54 -5.47 -2.21
C VAL A 66 15.98 -5.04 -2.50
N PRO A 67 16.96 -5.47 -1.69
CA PRO A 67 18.35 -5.07 -1.89
C PRO A 67 18.98 -5.82 -3.06
N HIS A 68 19.87 -5.16 -3.81
CA HIS A 68 20.59 -5.80 -4.93
C HIS A 68 21.95 -6.39 -4.54
N GLN A 69 22.52 -5.96 -3.41
CA GLN A 69 23.84 -6.44 -2.97
C GLN A 69 23.73 -7.82 -2.31
N LEU A 70 24.64 -8.74 -2.67
CA LEU A 70 24.62 -10.13 -2.20
C LEU A 70 24.77 -10.24 -0.67
N ALA A 71 25.52 -9.33 -0.04
CA ALA A 71 25.66 -9.27 1.42
C ALA A 71 24.31 -9.00 2.11
N THR A 72 23.60 -7.95 1.68
CA THR A 72 22.27 -7.60 2.19
C THR A 72 21.18 -8.62 1.84
N LEU A 73 21.32 -9.33 0.72
CA LEU A 73 20.41 -10.45 0.40
C LEU A 73 20.58 -11.62 1.36
N ARG A 74 21.81 -11.88 1.80
CA ARG A 74 22.11 -12.90 2.80
C ARG A 74 21.55 -12.50 4.17
N GLU A 75 21.76 -11.26 4.58
CA GLU A 75 21.15 -10.72 5.80
C GLU A 75 19.63 -10.84 5.77
N LEU A 76 19.00 -10.50 4.64
CA LEU A 76 17.56 -10.64 4.48
C LEU A 76 17.08 -12.10 4.58
N ALA A 77 17.82 -13.03 3.96
CA ALA A 77 17.51 -14.46 4.06
C ALA A 77 17.60 -14.98 5.49
N ASP A 78 18.65 -14.56 6.22
CA ASP A 78 18.88 -14.94 7.62
C ASP A 78 17.80 -14.35 8.54
N GLU A 79 17.44 -13.06 8.37
CA GLU A 79 16.38 -12.38 9.13
C GLU A 79 15.00 -13.03 8.90
N MET A 80 14.74 -13.49 7.68
CA MET A 80 13.46 -14.07 7.29
C MET A 80 13.37 -15.59 7.45
N HIS A 81 14.45 -16.23 7.89
CA HIS A 81 14.55 -17.69 8.03
C HIS A 81 14.19 -18.44 6.73
N VAL A 82 14.61 -17.89 5.58
CA VAL A 82 14.44 -18.48 4.25
C VAL A 82 15.80 -18.75 3.60
N SER A 83 15.85 -19.54 2.54
CA SER A 83 17.12 -19.81 1.88
C SER A 83 17.57 -18.62 1.03
N LEU A 84 18.88 -18.36 0.98
CA LEU A 84 19.43 -17.33 0.08
C LEU A 84 19.05 -17.59 -1.39
N GLU A 85 18.91 -18.86 -1.77
CA GLU A 85 18.48 -19.25 -3.11
C GLU A 85 17.03 -18.83 -3.39
N SER A 86 16.10 -19.03 -2.44
CA SER A 86 14.70 -18.60 -2.63
C SER A 86 14.59 -17.08 -2.73
N VAL A 87 15.38 -16.34 -1.93
CA VAL A 87 15.44 -14.87 -2.02
C VAL A 87 15.96 -14.43 -3.38
N LYS A 88 17.04 -15.05 -3.88
CA LYS A 88 17.60 -14.72 -5.21
C LYS A 88 16.61 -14.99 -6.34
N ILE A 89 15.90 -16.12 -6.31
CA ILE A 89 14.88 -16.44 -7.30
C ILE A 89 13.80 -15.35 -7.28
N LYS A 90 13.30 -14.99 -6.09
CA LYS A 90 12.25 -13.99 -5.96
C LYS A 90 12.68 -12.59 -6.41
N VAL A 91 13.93 -12.21 -6.15
CA VAL A 91 14.49 -10.93 -6.63
C VAL A 91 14.63 -10.93 -8.14
N ALA A 92 15.07 -12.04 -8.75
CA ALA A 92 15.15 -12.18 -10.19
C ALA A 92 13.76 -12.17 -10.85
N ASP A 93 12.75 -12.77 -10.21
CA ASP A 93 11.35 -12.76 -10.69
C ASP A 93 10.73 -11.36 -10.68
N LEU A 94 11.21 -10.47 -9.80
CA LEU A 94 10.78 -9.08 -9.70
C LEU A 94 11.59 -8.13 -10.60
N GLU A 95 12.68 -8.61 -11.20
CA GLU A 95 13.53 -7.81 -12.07
C GLU A 95 12.82 -7.57 -13.40
N GLU A 96 12.69 -6.31 -13.78
CA GLU A 96 11.98 -5.89 -14.98
C GLU A 96 12.91 -5.16 -15.93
N PHE A 97 12.76 -5.42 -17.24
CA PHE A 97 13.54 -4.72 -18.26
C PHE A 97 13.22 -3.21 -18.29
N ASN A 98 11.94 -2.84 -18.08
CA ASN A 98 11.49 -1.44 -18.03
C ASN A 98 10.57 -1.21 -16.82
N PRO A 99 11.13 -0.95 -15.62
CA PRO A 99 10.37 -0.72 -14.38
C PRO A 99 9.28 0.34 -14.45
N MET A 100 9.50 1.40 -15.25
CA MET A 100 8.52 2.48 -15.44
C MET A 100 7.20 1.99 -16.06
N LEU A 101 7.23 0.91 -16.84
CA LEU A 101 6.07 0.35 -17.53
C LEU A 101 5.67 -1.03 -17.01
N GLY A 102 6.27 -1.47 -15.90
CA GLY A 102 6.15 -2.82 -15.37
C GLY A 102 4.96 -3.04 -14.43
N HIS A 103 5.15 -3.96 -13.48
CA HIS A 103 4.17 -4.43 -12.51
C HIS A 103 4.14 -3.50 -11.30
N ARG A 104 3.42 -2.39 -11.46
CA ARG A 104 3.38 -1.28 -10.51
C ARG A 104 1.97 -0.64 -10.47
N GLY A 105 1.74 0.26 -9.52
CA GLY A 105 0.46 0.97 -9.37
C GLY A 105 -0.77 0.05 -9.27
N CYS A 106 -1.87 0.37 -9.99
CA CYS A 106 -3.10 -0.43 -9.96
C CYS A 106 -2.91 -1.90 -10.36
N ARG A 107 -1.91 -2.21 -11.20
CA ARG A 107 -1.61 -3.58 -11.63
C ARG A 107 -1.13 -4.42 -10.45
N LEU A 108 -0.32 -3.82 -9.59
CA LEU A 108 0.17 -4.44 -8.36
C LEU A 108 -0.97 -4.63 -7.36
N GLY A 109 -1.82 -3.61 -7.19
CA GLY A 109 -3.02 -3.69 -6.36
C GLY A 109 -4.03 -4.74 -6.85
N ASN A 110 -4.10 -5.00 -8.16
CA ASN A 110 -5.00 -6.02 -8.71
C ASN A 110 -4.49 -7.44 -8.44
N THR A 111 -3.17 -7.66 -8.48
CA THR A 111 -2.58 -8.97 -8.16
C THR A 111 -2.46 -9.23 -6.67
N TYR A 112 -2.26 -8.18 -5.88
CA TYR A 112 -2.09 -8.23 -4.42
C TYR A 112 -3.07 -7.25 -3.74
N PRO A 113 -4.40 -7.54 -3.78
CA PRO A 113 -5.42 -6.65 -3.22
C PRO A 113 -5.21 -6.36 -1.74
N GLU A 114 -4.57 -7.27 -0.99
CA GLU A 114 -4.21 -7.08 0.41
C GLU A 114 -3.37 -5.81 0.67
N ILE A 115 -2.60 -5.31 -0.31
CA ILE A 115 -1.86 -4.05 -0.20
C ILE A 115 -2.85 -2.88 -0.17
N THR A 116 -3.78 -2.84 -1.14
CA THR A 116 -4.82 -1.82 -1.22
C THR A 116 -5.76 -1.87 -0.01
N GLU A 117 -6.13 -3.07 0.46
CA GLU A 117 -6.87 -3.27 1.71
C GLU A 117 -6.14 -2.62 2.90
N MET A 118 -4.84 -2.90 3.08
CA MET A 118 -4.06 -2.37 4.20
C MET A 118 -3.96 -0.85 4.15
N GLN A 119 -3.64 -0.26 2.99
CA GLN A 119 -3.54 1.19 2.84
C GLN A 119 -4.88 1.87 3.06
N THR A 120 -5.97 1.31 2.52
CA THR A 120 -7.32 1.82 2.74
C THR A 120 -7.67 1.80 4.22
N ARG A 121 -7.33 0.70 4.91
CA ARG A 121 -7.55 0.60 6.36
C ARG A 121 -6.76 1.63 7.14
N ALA A 122 -5.48 1.85 6.81
CA ALA A 122 -4.67 2.86 7.45
C ALA A 122 -5.27 4.27 7.29
N ILE A 123 -5.70 4.63 6.08
CA ILE A 123 -6.30 5.93 5.75
C ILE A 123 -7.61 6.15 6.51
N ILE A 124 -8.53 5.19 6.42
CA ILE A 124 -9.88 5.32 6.98
C ILE A 124 -9.86 5.25 8.51
N GLU A 125 -9.04 4.36 9.09
CA GLU A 125 -8.90 4.30 10.55
C GLU A 125 -8.26 5.57 11.11
N ALA A 126 -7.28 6.16 10.44
CA ALA A 126 -6.68 7.43 10.85
C ALA A 126 -7.71 8.56 10.85
N ALA A 127 -8.51 8.67 9.78
CA ALA A 127 -9.59 9.65 9.69
C ALA A 127 -10.64 9.46 10.80
N LEU A 128 -11.06 8.22 11.08
CA LEU A 128 -11.99 7.92 12.17
C LEU A 128 -11.40 8.22 13.57
N ASN A 129 -10.12 7.94 13.79
CA ASN A 129 -9.45 8.24 15.06
C ASN A 129 -9.41 9.76 15.32
N LEU A 130 -9.11 10.55 14.29
CA LEU A 130 -9.12 12.01 14.37
C LEU A 130 -10.52 12.60 14.51
N LYS A 131 -11.52 12.01 13.85
CA LYS A 131 -12.92 12.38 14.03
C LYS A 131 -13.37 12.24 15.48
N GLN A 132 -12.95 11.19 16.19
CA GLN A 132 -13.21 11.02 17.63
C GLN A 132 -12.55 12.11 18.49
N ARG A 133 -11.45 12.69 18.02
CA ARG A 133 -10.78 13.85 18.64
C ARG A 133 -11.39 15.20 18.22
N GLY A 134 -12.42 15.19 17.37
CA GLY A 134 -13.10 16.39 16.88
C GLY A 134 -12.44 17.07 15.67
N ILE A 135 -11.42 16.44 15.08
CA ILE A 135 -10.68 17.00 13.93
C ILE A 135 -11.38 16.61 12.64
N ILE A 136 -11.61 17.59 11.75
CA ILE A 136 -12.28 17.37 10.47
C ILE A 136 -11.27 16.92 9.42
N THR A 137 -11.43 15.70 8.91
CA THR A 137 -10.60 15.12 7.86
C THR A 137 -11.39 14.93 6.57
N LYS A 138 -10.80 15.22 5.40
CA LYS A 138 -11.39 15.01 4.07
C LYS A 138 -10.49 14.11 3.22
N PRO A 139 -10.46 12.79 3.46
CA PRO A 139 -9.61 11.86 2.74
C PRO A 139 -10.08 11.63 1.30
N GLU A 140 -9.14 11.67 0.36
CA GLU A 140 -9.36 11.27 -1.04
C GLU A 140 -8.34 10.19 -1.40
N ILE A 141 -8.80 9.03 -1.88
CA ILE A 141 -7.95 7.88 -2.21
C ILE A 141 -7.78 7.85 -3.73
N MET A 142 -6.52 7.94 -4.19
CA MET A 142 -6.18 8.01 -5.60
C MET A 142 -5.44 6.74 -6.07
N ILE A 143 -6.00 6.08 -7.08
CA ILE A 143 -5.43 4.90 -7.71
C ILE A 143 -4.45 5.32 -8.84
N PRO A 144 -3.17 4.90 -8.79
CA PRO A 144 -2.18 5.22 -9.83
C PRO A 144 -2.22 4.24 -11.02
N LEU A 145 -1.72 4.67 -12.18
CA LEU A 145 -1.49 3.91 -13.42
C LEU A 145 -2.70 3.21 -14.06
N VAL A 146 -3.91 3.70 -13.82
CA VAL A 146 -5.11 3.18 -14.48
C VAL A 146 -5.04 3.43 -15.99
N GLY A 147 -5.23 2.38 -16.79
CA GLY A 147 -5.35 2.46 -18.25
C GLY A 147 -6.71 2.01 -18.79
N THR A 148 -7.49 1.24 -18.02
CA THR A 148 -8.85 0.82 -18.38
C THR A 148 -9.87 1.08 -17.26
N PHE A 149 -11.15 1.15 -17.62
CA PHE A 149 -12.23 1.34 -16.66
C PHE A 149 -12.32 0.16 -15.68
N GLU A 150 -12.09 -1.06 -16.16
CA GLU A 150 -12.14 -2.28 -15.36
C GLU A 150 -11.02 -2.32 -14.31
N GLU A 151 -9.82 -1.81 -14.63
CA GLU A 151 -8.73 -1.69 -13.66
C GLU A 151 -9.09 -0.74 -12.51
N PHE A 152 -9.74 0.38 -12.83
CA PHE A 152 -10.25 1.32 -11.82
C PHE A 152 -11.33 0.67 -10.95
N VAL A 153 -12.35 0.06 -11.56
CA VAL A 153 -13.46 -0.58 -10.84
C VAL A 153 -12.96 -1.70 -9.93
N ALA A 154 -11.98 -2.50 -10.38
CA ALA A 154 -11.40 -3.55 -9.55
C ALA A 154 -10.77 -3.00 -8.26
N GLN A 155 -9.99 -1.92 -8.35
CA GLN A 155 -9.40 -1.27 -7.19
C GLN A 155 -10.43 -0.51 -6.34
N GLU A 156 -11.37 0.19 -6.97
CA GLU A 156 -12.43 0.90 -6.29
C GLU A 156 -13.26 -0.05 -5.41
N ASN A 157 -13.62 -1.23 -5.93
CA ASN A 157 -14.35 -2.24 -5.18
C ASN A 157 -13.59 -2.67 -3.93
N VAL A 158 -12.29 -2.96 -4.03
CA VAL A 158 -11.45 -3.33 -2.87
C VAL A 158 -11.44 -2.21 -1.83
N ILE A 159 -11.30 -0.95 -2.26
CA ILE A 159 -11.31 0.21 -1.35
C ILE A 159 -12.67 0.34 -0.64
N ARG A 160 -13.76 0.28 -1.39
CA ARG A 160 -15.12 0.47 -0.86
C ARG A 160 -15.52 -0.67 0.08
N GLU A 161 -15.27 -1.91 -0.30
CA GLU A 161 -15.54 -3.08 0.55
C GLU A 161 -14.73 -2.99 1.86
N THR A 162 -13.45 -2.63 1.78
CA THR A 162 -12.60 -2.46 2.96
C THR A 162 -13.12 -1.35 3.87
N ALA A 163 -13.51 -0.19 3.32
CA ALA A 163 -14.07 0.91 4.08
C ALA A 163 -15.39 0.52 4.77
N GLU A 164 -16.29 -0.20 4.07
CA GLU A 164 -17.54 -0.69 4.65
C GLU A 164 -17.31 -1.66 5.82
N LEU A 165 -16.32 -2.54 5.71
CA LEU A 165 -15.94 -3.44 6.82
C LEU A 165 -15.48 -2.63 8.03
N ILE A 166 -14.64 -1.63 7.84
CA ILE A 166 -14.15 -0.76 8.92
C ILE A 166 -15.31 0.02 9.56
N PHE A 167 -16.24 0.54 8.75
CA PHE A 167 -17.40 1.26 9.28
C PHE A 167 -18.30 0.37 10.13
N LYS A 168 -18.49 -0.89 9.73
CA LYS A 168 -19.23 -1.88 10.53
C LYS A 168 -18.50 -2.21 11.83
N GLU A 169 -17.18 -2.41 11.78
CA GLU A 169 -16.34 -2.70 12.95
C GLU A 169 -16.32 -1.54 13.96
N ARG A 170 -16.17 -0.31 13.48
CA ARG A 170 -16.04 0.90 14.30
C ARG A 170 -17.37 1.53 14.68
N LYS A 171 -18.48 1.11 14.06
CA LYS A 171 -19.83 1.66 14.19
C LYS A 171 -19.87 3.18 13.95
N ASP A 172 -19.04 3.65 13.03
CA ASP A 172 -18.92 5.05 12.63
C ASP A 172 -18.48 5.10 11.16
N SER A 173 -18.67 6.24 10.51
CA SER A 173 -18.31 6.45 9.10
C SER A 173 -17.59 7.77 8.89
N VAL A 174 -16.80 7.83 7.81
CA VAL A 174 -16.20 9.07 7.32
C VAL A 174 -16.51 9.20 5.84
N GLU A 175 -16.78 10.41 5.38
CA GLU A 175 -16.89 10.68 3.95
C GLU A 175 -15.49 10.67 3.33
N TYR A 176 -15.37 10.01 2.18
CA TYR A 176 -14.14 9.94 1.41
C TYR A 176 -14.45 9.88 -0.08
N MET A 177 -13.50 10.30 -0.90
CA MET A 177 -13.59 10.15 -2.35
C MET A 177 -12.63 9.07 -2.84
N VAL A 178 -13.01 8.39 -3.92
CA VAL A 178 -12.12 7.50 -4.67
C VAL A 178 -11.96 8.08 -6.06
N GLY A 179 -10.73 8.22 -6.50
CA GLY A 179 -10.38 8.76 -7.80
C GLY A 179 -9.20 8.04 -8.43
N THR A 180 -8.83 8.49 -9.62
CA THR A 180 -7.71 7.91 -10.37
C THR A 180 -6.80 9.00 -10.89
N MET A 181 -5.52 8.68 -11.04
CA MET A 181 -4.60 9.50 -11.81
C MET A 181 -4.81 9.26 -13.31
N ILE A 182 -4.82 10.34 -14.10
CA ILE A 182 -4.85 10.27 -15.57
C ILE A 182 -3.41 10.46 -16.06
N GLU A 183 -2.66 9.36 -16.09
CA GLU A 183 -1.22 9.34 -16.41
C GLU A 183 -0.84 8.33 -17.51
N ILE A 184 -1.77 7.46 -17.89
CA ILE A 184 -1.62 6.57 -19.05
C ILE A 184 -2.37 7.20 -20.23
N PRO A 185 -1.77 7.32 -21.43
CA PRO A 185 -2.45 7.95 -22.58
C PRO A 185 -3.82 7.36 -22.92
N ARG A 186 -4.04 6.07 -22.63
CA ARG A 186 -5.32 5.39 -22.84
C ARG A 186 -6.44 5.88 -21.91
N ALA A 187 -6.10 6.47 -20.78
CA ALA A 187 -7.05 6.94 -19.77
C ALA A 187 -7.58 8.36 -20.05
N ALA A 188 -6.91 9.13 -20.91
CA ALA A 188 -7.32 10.48 -21.34
C ALA A 188 -8.34 10.42 -22.48
#